data_AF-A0A2S7C257-F1
#
_entry.id   AF-A0A2S7C257-F1
#
_cell.length_a   1.000
_cell.length_b   1.000
_cell.length_c   1.000
_cell.angle_alpha   90.00
_cell.angle_beta   90.00
_cell.angle_gamma   90.00
#
_symmetry.space_group_name_H-M   'P 1'
#
loop_
_entity.id
_entity.type
_entity.pdbx_description
1 polymer ?
#
loop_
_entity_poly.entity_id
_entity_poly.type
_entity_poly.pdbx_seq_one_letter_code
_entity_poly.pdbx_strand_id
1 'polypeptide(L)'
;MRRLSIGGLLLCLPYLALTMLCVWIANTGADPKGRFVMLQLPLTPQYELLRGFGSTHILSELSWAGAYALLFPPMLAALYLLGYCIQVLIERPSVDL
;
A
#
# COMPACT_ATOMS: atom_id res chain seq x y z
N MET A 1 11.82 -17.82 17.48
CA MET A 1 11.67 -16.36 17.34
C MET A 1 11.63 -16.02 15.85
N ARG A 2 10.47 -15.67 15.27
CA ARG A 2 10.40 -15.31 13.85
C ARG A 2 11.20 -14.02 13.65
N ARG A 3 12.29 -14.07 12.88
CA ARG A 3 13.02 -12.87 12.47
C ARG A 3 12.08 -12.07 11.56
N LEU A 4 11.72 -10.85 11.96
CA LEU A 4 11.00 -9.92 11.09
C LEU A 4 11.87 -9.64 9.85
N SER A 5 11.28 -9.70 8.66
CA SER A 5 11.98 -9.31 7.43
C SER A 5 12.23 -7.81 7.42
N ILE A 6 13.50 -7.43 7.46
CA ILE A 6 13.92 -6.03 7.33
C ILE A 6 13.56 -5.52 5.93
N GLY A 7 13.77 -6.33 4.89
CA GLY A 7 13.37 -5.99 3.52
C GLY A 7 11.87 -5.70 3.40
N GLY A 8 11.03 -6.53 4.02
CA GLY A 8 9.58 -6.30 4.08
C GLY A 8 9.21 -5.01 4.80
N LEU A 9 9.86 -4.71 5.93
CA LEU A 9 9.63 -3.47 6.69
C LEU A 9 10.07 -2.23 5.90
N LEU A 10 11.19 -2.29 5.18
CA LEU A 10 11.71 -1.19 4.37
C LEU A 10 10.77 -0.77 3.25
N LEU A 11 9.95 -1.68 2.71
CA LEU A 11 8.92 -1.32 1.74
C LEU A 11 7.62 -0.83 2.39
N CYS A 12 7.26 -1.38 3.55
CA CYS A 12 6.04 -0.98 4.25
C CYS A 12 6.11 0.42 4.87
N LEU A 13 7.25 0.78 5.48
CA LEU A 13 7.38 2.04 6.22
C LEU A 13 7.21 3.29 5.34
N PRO A 14 7.83 3.40 4.16
CA PRO A 14 7.62 4.54 3.27
C PRO A 14 6.18 4.64 2.76
N TYR A 15 5.57 3.49 2.43
CA TYR A 15 4.16 3.46 2.01
C TYR A 15 3.22 3.96 3.11
N LEU A 16 3.45 3.52 4.35
CA LEU A 16 2.71 3.97 5.53
C LEU A 16 2.92 5.46 5.79
N ALA A 17 4.15 5.95 5.75
CA ALA A 17 4.48 7.36 5.95
C ALA A 17 3.82 8.25 4.87
N LEU A 18 3.91 7.85 3.60
CA LEU A 18 3.28 8.56 2.49
C LEU A 18 1.75 8.58 2.64
N THR A 19 1.16 7.45 3.02
CA THR A 19 -0.29 7.35 3.26
C THR A 19 -0.73 8.29 4.36
N MET A 20 -0.02 8.31 5.49
CA MET A 20 -0.30 9.21 6.60
C MET A 20 -0.17 10.68 6.19
N LEU A 21 0.86 11.03 5.42
CA LEU A 21 1.05 12.38 4.90
C LEU A 21 -0.12 12.80 4.00
N CYS A 22 -0.53 11.95 3.06
CA CYS A 22 -1.67 12.20 2.18
C CYS A 22 -2.97 12.40 2.96
N VAL A 23 -3.24 11.54 3.95
CA VAL A 23 -4.43 11.67 4.81
C VAL A 23 -4.35 12.94 5.64
N TRP A 24 -3.18 13.30 6.16
CA TRP A 24 -2.99 14.54 6.92
C TRP A 24 -3.28 15.77 6.04
N ILE A 25 -2.68 15.87 4.85
CA ILE A 25 -2.91 16.97 3.90
C ILE A 25 -4.40 17.06 3.50
N ALA A 26 -5.05 15.91 3.25
CA ALA A 26 -6.47 15.86 2.92
C ALA A 26 -7.38 16.46 4.00
N ASN A 27 -6.92 16.50 5.25
CA ASN A 27 -7.67 17.04 6.40
C ASN A 27 -7.25 18.46 6.80
N THR A 28 -6.10 18.98 6.33
CA THR A 28 -5.57 20.27 6.82
C THR A 28 -5.87 21.49 5.95
N GLY A 29 -6.28 21.35 4.69
CA GLY A 29 -6.54 22.57 3.91
C GLY A 29 -6.84 22.41 2.43
N ALA A 30 -7.35 21.26 1.99
CA ALA A 30 -7.65 21.07 0.58
C ALA A 30 -9.10 21.48 0.26
N ASP A 31 -9.29 22.18 -0.85
CA ASP A 31 -10.57 22.26 -1.52
C ASP A 31 -11.12 20.83 -1.79
N PRO A 32 -12.44 20.65 -2.01
CA PRO A 32 -13.03 19.31 -2.15
C PRO A 32 -12.33 18.42 -3.19
N LYS A 33 -11.78 19.00 -4.26
CA LYS A 33 -11.03 18.26 -5.27
C LYS A 33 -9.64 17.88 -4.78
N GLY A 34 -8.91 18.81 -4.17
CA GLY A 34 -7.61 18.51 -3.55
C GLY A 34 -7.72 17.39 -2.50
N ARG A 35 -8.78 17.41 -1.67
CA ARG A 35 -9.05 16.36 -0.68
C ARG A 35 -9.24 14.99 -1.34
N PHE A 36 -10.04 14.94 -2.41
CA PHE A 36 -10.26 13.72 -3.17
C PHE A 36 -8.95 13.16 -3.74
N VAL A 37 -8.14 14.00 -4.39
CA VAL A 37 -6.85 13.59 -4.98
C VAL A 37 -5.91 13.03 -3.92
N MET A 38 -5.81 13.70 -2.76
CA MET A 38 -4.91 13.27 -1.68
C MET A 38 -5.33 11.94 -1.06
N LEU A 39 -6.64 11.69 -0.87
CA LEU A 39 -7.13 10.40 -0.36
C LEU A 39 -7.02 9.28 -1.40
N GLN A 40 -7.09 9.61 -2.70
CA GLN A 40 -6.98 8.62 -3.76
C GLN A 40 -5.53 8.16 -3.98
N LEU A 41 -4.56 9.08 -3.94
CA LEU A 41 -3.15 8.85 -4.27
C LEU A 41 -2.55 7.55 -3.67
N PRO A 42 -2.67 7.28 -2.35
CA PRO A 42 -2.10 6.07 -1.75
C PRO A 42 -2.83 4.77 -2.12
N LEU A 43 -4.04 4.89 -2.66
CA LEU A 43 -4.91 3.77 -3.02
C LEU A 43 -4.97 3.52 -4.53
N THR A 44 -4.55 4.49 -5.37
CA THR A 44 -4.63 4.40 -6.83
C THR A 44 -4.09 3.08 -7.39
N PRO A 45 -2.91 2.58 -6.98
CA PRO A 45 -2.42 1.29 -7.49
C PRO A 45 -3.39 0.13 -7.23
N GLN A 46 -3.99 0.06 -6.03
CA GLN A 46 -4.96 -0.97 -5.66
C GLN A 46 -6.27 -0.82 -6.43
N TYR A 47 -6.73 0.42 -6.62
CA TYR A 47 -7.91 0.72 -7.44
C TYR A 47 -7.72 0.26 -8.89
N GLU A 48 -6.56 0.54 -9.49
CA GLU A 48 -6.26 0.15 -10.87
C GLU A 48 -6.17 -1.38 -11.03
N LEU A 49 -5.62 -2.08 -10.04
CA LEU A 49 -5.62 -3.54 -10.01
C LEU A 49 -7.05 -4.09 -9.95
N LEU A 50 -7.88 -3.59 -9.03
CA LEU A 50 -9.28 -4.02 -8.90
C LEU A 50 -10.12 -3.68 -10.13
N ARG A 51 -9.82 -2.56 -10.79
CA ARG A 51 -10.41 -2.19 -12.08
C ARG A 51 -10.04 -3.19 -13.17
N GLY A 52 -8.79 -3.65 -13.22
CA GLY A 52 -8.35 -4.73 -14.11
C GLY A 52 -9.09 -6.06 -13.88
N PHE A 53 -9.53 -6.34 -12.65
CA PHE A 53 -10.33 -7.52 -12.30
C PHE A 53 -11.85 -7.33 -12.47
N GLY A 54 -12.31 -6.17 -12.95
CA GLY A 54 -13.75 -5.89 -13.17
C GLY A 54 -14.56 -5.67 -11.87
N SER A 55 -13.89 -5.48 -10.74
CA SER A 55 -14.53 -5.45 -9.40
C SER A 55 -14.81 -4.03 -8.88
N THR A 56 -15.04 -3.06 -9.78
CA THR A 56 -15.12 -1.63 -9.45
C THR A 56 -16.39 -1.23 -8.69
N HIS A 57 -17.49 -1.99 -8.84
CA HIS A 57 -18.77 -1.67 -8.21
C HIS A 57 -18.71 -1.64 -6.67
N ILE A 58 -17.89 -2.51 -6.07
CA ILE A 58 -17.71 -2.56 -4.61
C ILE A 58 -17.03 -1.28 -4.10
N LEU A 59 -16.19 -0.65 -4.92
CA LEU A 59 -15.37 0.48 -4.52
C LEU A 59 -16.09 1.83 -4.63
N SER A 60 -17.08 1.95 -5.51
CA SER A 60 -17.86 3.18 -5.70
C SER A 60 -18.81 3.48 -4.55
N GLU A 61 -19.15 2.48 -3.73
CA GLU A 61 -20.08 2.62 -2.61
C GLU A 61 -19.37 2.83 -1.26
N LEU A 62 -18.05 2.65 -1.21
CA LEU A 62 -17.30 2.76 0.03
C LEU A 62 -17.01 4.21 0.39
N SER A 63 -17.17 4.52 1.68
CA SER A 63 -16.54 5.71 2.24
C SER A 63 -15.01 5.59 2.16
N TRP A 64 -14.30 6.72 2.22
CA TRP A 64 -12.84 6.71 2.26
C TRP A 64 -12.30 5.82 3.39
N ALA A 65 -12.89 5.90 4.58
CA ALA A 65 -12.50 5.04 5.70
C ALA A 65 -12.67 3.54 5.37
N GLY A 66 -13.79 3.18 4.72
CA GLY A 66 -14.03 1.81 4.25
C GLY A 66 -13.02 1.36 3.19
N ALA A 67 -12.70 2.22 2.22
CA ALA A 67 -11.70 1.94 1.20
C ALA A 67 -10.30 1.72 1.81
N TYR A 68 -9.88 2.56 2.77
CA TYR A 68 -8.62 2.36 3.48
C TYR A 68 -8.64 1.07 4.32
N ALA A 69 -9.72 0.78 5.04
CA ALA A 69 -9.82 -0.45 5.83
C ALA A 69 -9.72 -1.71 4.96
N LEU A 70 -10.28 -1.67 3.74
CA LEU A 70 -10.27 -2.79 2.81
C LEU A 70 -8.93 -2.95 2.06
N LEU A 71 -8.37 -1.85 1.55
CA LEU A 71 -7.25 -1.88 0.59
C LEU A 71 -5.88 -1.74 1.24
N PHE A 72 -5.79 -1.06 2.39
CA PHE A 72 -4.51 -0.79 3.04
C PHE A 72 -3.86 -2.06 3.63
N PRO A 73 -4.57 -2.96 4.36
CA PRO A 73 -3.95 -4.17 4.89
C PRO A 73 -3.43 -5.14 3.82
N PRO A 74 -4.16 -5.44 2.73
CA PRO A 74 -3.65 -6.27 1.64
C PRO A 74 -2.41 -5.67 0.97
N MET A 75 -2.37 -4.34 0.79
CA MET A 75 -1.20 -3.68 0.21
C MET A 75 0.03 -3.81 1.12
N LEU A 76 -0.13 -3.59 2.42
CA LEU A 76 0.97 -3.79 3.38
C LEU A 76 1.47 -5.23 3.37
N ALA A 77 0.56 -6.21 3.31
CA ALA A 77 0.93 -7.62 3.20
C ALA A 77 1.71 -7.89 1.90
N ALA A 78 1.26 -7.34 0.76
CA ALA A 78 1.94 -7.49 -0.52
C ALA A 78 3.34 -6.87 -0.51
N LEU A 79 3.49 -5.65 0.00
CA LEU A 79 4.79 -4.97 0.14
C LEU A 79 5.73 -5.73 1.09
N TYR A 80 5.21 -6.22 2.21
CA TYR A 80 5.99 -7.01 3.15
C TYR A 80 6.50 -8.30 2.50
N LEU A 81 5.62 -9.04 1.81
CA LEU A 81 5.98 -10.27 1.11
C LEU A 81 6.97 -10.01 -0.02
N LEU A 82 6.79 -8.93 -0.79
CA LEU A 82 7.72 -8.53 -1.84
C LEU A 82 9.11 -8.24 -1.25
N GLY A 83 9.18 -7.44 -0.20
CA GLY A 83 10.45 -7.12 0.46
C GLY A 83 11.10 -8.35 1.10
N TYR A 84 10.30 -9.26 1.65
CA TYR A 84 10.78 -10.55 2.14
C TYR A 84 11.35 -11.42 1.01
N CYS A 85 10.64 -11.56 -0.11
CA CYS A 85 11.10 -12.32 -1.27
C CYS A 85 12.41 -11.74 -1.83
N ILE A 86 12.50 -10.41 -1.96
CA ILE A 86 13.72 -9.73 -2.40
C ILE A 86 14.88 -10.03 -1.43
N GLN A 87 14.63 -9.92 -0.13
CA GLN A 87 15.63 -10.22 0.89
C GLN A 87 16.12 -11.67 0.79
N VAL A 88 15.20 -12.63 0.67
CA VAL A 88 15.54 -14.06 0.51
C VAL A 88 16.34 -14.31 -0.77
N LEU A 89 16.01 -13.64 -1.87
CA LEU A 89 16.75 -13.77 -3.13
C LEU A 89 18.18 -13.23 -3.03
N ILE A 90 18.38 -12.12 -2.33
CA ILE A 90 19.70 -11.51 -2.11
C ILE A 90 20.53 -12.37 -1.13
N GLU A 91 19.90 -12.91 -0.09
CA GLU A 91 20.55 -13.76 0.92
C GLU A 91 20.82 -15.19 0.44
N ARG A 92 20.39 -15.57 -0.79
CA ARG A 92 20.76 -16.88 -1.34
C ARG A 92 22.28 -16.94 -1.47
N PRO A 93 22.95 -17.95 -0.88
CA PRO A 93 24.36 -18.15 -1.12
C PRO A 93 24.55 -18.34 -2.63
N SER A 94 25.54 -17.66 -3.21
CA SER A 94 26.09 -18.08 -4.49
C SER A 94 26.37 -19.56 -4.36
N VAL A 95 25.70 -20.37 -5.18
CA VAL A 95 26.07 -21.78 -5.29
C VAL A 95 27.49 -21.74 -5.84
N ASP A 96 28.46 -21.94 -4.96
CA ASP A 96 29.85 -22.13 -5.34
C ASP A 96 29.89 -23.42 -6.17
N LEU A 97 29.88 -23.22 -7.50
CA LEU A 97 30.04 -24.23 -8.54
C LEU A 97 31.52 -24.53 -8.74
#